data_AF-A0A2T2TTQ2-F1
#
_entry.id   AF-A0A2T2TTQ2-F1
#
_cell.length_a   1.000
_cell.length_b   1.000
_cell.length_c   1.000
_cell.angle_alpha   90.00
_cell.angle_beta   90.00
_cell.angle_gamma   90.00
#
_symmetry.space_group_name_H-M   'P 1'
#
loop_
_entity.id
_entity.type
_entity.pdbx_description
1 polymer ?
#
loop_
_entity_poly.entity_id
_entity_poly.type
_entity_poly.pdbx_seq_one_letter_code
_entity_poly.pdbx_strand_id
1 'polypeptide(L)'
;MEVPSMLLKQLYDYGSLQNTDGGVAFTIVNRLSDARFTGIDRVALNGEDVPLDAVRLRVDDQADTLAPANLSDEAPLAFETQQSLEVLLEGCGPLDEGKHDIEVAFRSEPFGALSFAVEDAIEGEKQSSEDGQIPRREGEDDYTPAAVEERRQFVRDFTDADPEHLFSPSFAPEEAKGNVENYTGVAQVPLGFAGPLTVNGEHAQGEFLIPLATSEGTLVASYNRGIKVLNASGGATATVVSDHMQRAPVFVFENARQARDFTHWVDEHMDAVRAEAEATTSVGRLQFIDHYLSNQFAYLRFNYSTGDAAGQNMVGRATFAACSWIIDAYGEENIDHFFLESNFATDKKASQVNVMRTRGKRVTAEATLEREALAQVMRVEPEVLDYHLGVATTGAFFSGANNNGAHSPNAITAMFIATGQDVANVAESSAAILYSELTSDGDIYISLTIPSLIVATHGGGTGLPTQRECLKLLGCRGEGQVRKLAEIIAAVALAGEISLGSAISSSDWVSSHETYGRNR
;
A
#
# COMPACT_ATOMS: atom_id res chain seq x y z
N MET A 1 -25.62 -16.06 -8.08
CA MET A 1 -24.85 -14.84 -7.76
C MET A 1 -24.26 -14.41 -9.09
N GLU A 2 -24.69 -13.29 -9.64
CA GLU A 2 -24.09 -12.80 -10.89
C GLU A 2 -22.67 -12.35 -10.58
N VAL A 3 -21.71 -12.85 -11.35
CA VAL A 3 -20.30 -12.47 -11.20
C VAL A 3 -20.10 -11.21 -12.04
N PRO A 4 -19.62 -10.09 -11.45
CA PRO A 4 -19.45 -8.85 -12.20
C PRO A 4 -18.55 -9.02 -13.42
N SER A 5 -18.91 -8.36 -14.53
CA SER A 5 -18.26 -8.51 -15.84
C SER A 5 -16.74 -8.27 -15.80
N MET A 6 -16.32 -7.27 -15.02
CA MET A 6 -14.92 -6.91 -14.78
C MET A 6 -14.14 -7.96 -13.98
N LEU A 7 -14.79 -8.67 -13.05
CA LEU A 7 -14.19 -9.79 -12.33
C LEU A 7 -14.03 -11.02 -13.24
N LEU A 8 -14.96 -11.24 -14.18
CA LEU A 8 -14.84 -12.33 -15.16
C LEU A 8 -13.64 -12.13 -16.09
N LYS A 9 -13.35 -10.90 -16.51
CA LYS A 9 -12.14 -10.59 -17.29
C LYS A 9 -10.85 -10.92 -16.52
N GLN A 10 -10.87 -10.84 -15.19
CA GLN A 10 -9.74 -11.26 -14.36
C GLN A 10 -9.58 -12.77 -14.27
N LEU A 11 -10.47 -13.60 -14.81
CA LEU A 11 -10.19 -15.02 -14.93
C LEU A 11 -9.10 -15.28 -15.98
N TYR A 12 -8.95 -14.40 -16.97
CA TYR A 12 -7.89 -14.53 -17.95
C TYR A 12 -6.52 -14.16 -17.38
N ASP A 13 -5.50 -14.94 -17.73
CA ASP A 13 -4.11 -14.64 -17.40
C ASP A 13 -3.46 -13.81 -18.50
N TYR A 14 -3.37 -12.50 -18.29
CA TYR A 14 -2.86 -11.57 -19.30
C TYR A 14 -1.39 -11.85 -19.64
N GLY A 15 -1.09 -11.97 -20.93
CA GLY A 15 0.22 -12.37 -21.45
C GLY A 15 0.41 -13.89 -21.57
N SER A 16 -0.64 -14.68 -21.33
CA SER A 16 -0.60 -16.14 -21.51
C SER A 16 -0.89 -16.58 -22.95
N LEU A 17 -1.38 -15.69 -23.82
CA LEU A 17 -1.63 -16.01 -25.22
C LEU A 17 -0.32 -16.35 -25.93
N GLN A 18 -0.23 -17.56 -26.48
CA GLN A 18 0.96 -18.02 -27.19
C GLN A 18 0.63 -18.94 -28.35
N ASN A 19 1.49 -18.92 -29.36
CA ASN A 19 1.50 -19.92 -30.42
C ASN A 19 2.14 -21.22 -29.90
N THR A 20 1.57 -22.35 -30.29
CA THR A 20 2.05 -23.69 -29.98
C THR A 20 2.30 -24.48 -31.26
N ASP A 21 3.00 -25.62 -31.17
CA ASP A 21 3.32 -26.48 -32.33
C ASP A 21 2.07 -26.96 -33.13
N GLY A 22 0.88 -26.89 -32.53
CA GLY A 22 -0.37 -27.38 -33.12
C GLY A 22 -1.54 -26.38 -33.11
N GLY A 23 -1.30 -25.14 -32.68
CA GLY A 23 -2.31 -24.08 -32.67
C GLY A 23 -2.03 -22.97 -31.68
N VAL A 24 -3.02 -22.56 -30.90
CA VAL A 24 -2.93 -21.41 -29.98
C VAL A 24 -3.29 -21.85 -28.57
N ALA A 25 -2.62 -21.34 -27.55
CA ALA A 25 -2.97 -21.59 -26.16
C ALA A 25 -3.06 -20.29 -25.38
N PHE A 26 -3.91 -20.29 -24.35
CA PHE A 26 -3.97 -19.25 -23.34
C PHE A 26 -4.44 -19.84 -22.00
N THR A 27 -4.25 -19.11 -20.91
CA THR A 27 -4.52 -19.60 -19.57
C THR A 27 -5.64 -18.81 -18.90
N ILE A 28 -6.52 -19.56 -18.24
CA ILE A 28 -7.54 -19.06 -17.33
C ILE A 28 -7.14 -19.46 -15.90
N VAL A 29 -7.12 -18.53 -14.97
CA VAL A 29 -6.84 -18.77 -13.55
C VAL A 29 -8.11 -18.56 -12.75
N ASN A 30 -8.46 -19.50 -11.87
CA ASN A 30 -9.60 -19.29 -10.98
C ASN A 30 -9.26 -18.23 -9.92
N ARG A 31 -9.66 -16.99 -10.17
CA ARG A 31 -9.53 -15.88 -9.21
C ARG A 31 -10.79 -15.64 -8.37
N LEU A 32 -11.79 -16.52 -8.49
CA LEU A 32 -13.04 -16.48 -7.73
C LEU A 32 -12.94 -17.36 -6.47
N SER A 33 -13.97 -18.16 -6.19
CA SER A 33 -13.94 -19.19 -5.15
C SER A 33 -13.81 -20.58 -5.79
N ASP A 34 -13.65 -21.60 -4.95
CA ASP A 34 -13.66 -22.99 -5.39
C ASP A 34 -14.89 -23.26 -6.25
N ALA A 35 -14.65 -23.77 -7.45
CA ALA A 35 -15.63 -23.89 -8.50
C ALA A 35 -15.54 -25.26 -9.18
N ARG A 36 -16.57 -25.56 -9.95
CA ARG A 36 -16.65 -26.77 -10.76
C ARG A 36 -17.01 -26.40 -12.17
N PHE A 37 -16.07 -26.58 -13.08
CA PHE A 37 -16.24 -26.27 -14.48
C PHE A 37 -17.07 -27.39 -15.14
N THR A 38 -18.27 -27.07 -15.62
CA THR A 38 -19.24 -28.06 -16.13
C THR A 38 -19.36 -28.06 -17.65
N GLY A 39 -18.79 -27.07 -18.35
CA GLY A 39 -18.71 -27.10 -19.82
C GLY A 39 -18.19 -25.81 -20.44
N ILE A 40 -17.82 -25.90 -21.72
CA ILE A 40 -17.52 -24.75 -22.59
C ILE A 40 -18.60 -24.66 -23.65
N ASP A 41 -19.18 -23.48 -23.78
CA ASP A 41 -20.23 -23.20 -24.74
C ASP A 41 -19.66 -22.53 -25.99
N ARG A 42 -18.62 -21.69 -25.85
CA ARG A 42 -17.98 -21.00 -26.98
C ARG A 42 -16.55 -20.58 -26.64
N VAL A 43 -15.67 -20.69 -27.63
CA VAL A 43 -14.38 -20.00 -27.67
C VAL A 43 -14.27 -19.31 -29.02
N ALA A 44 -13.87 -18.04 -29.05
CA ALA A 44 -13.63 -17.32 -30.28
C ALA A 44 -12.31 -16.53 -30.22
N LEU A 45 -11.64 -16.45 -31.37
CA LEU A 45 -10.42 -15.67 -31.58
C LEU A 45 -10.66 -14.65 -32.69
N ASN A 46 -10.41 -13.36 -32.43
CA ASN A 46 -10.61 -12.26 -33.38
C ASN A 46 -12.03 -12.25 -33.99
N GLY A 47 -13.03 -12.63 -33.20
CA GLY A 47 -14.43 -12.75 -33.62
C GLY A 47 -14.79 -14.03 -34.40
N GLU A 48 -13.83 -14.95 -34.65
CA GLU A 48 -14.07 -16.23 -35.31
C GLU A 48 -14.21 -17.37 -34.28
N ASP A 49 -15.30 -18.13 -34.39
CA ASP A 49 -15.57 -19.26 -33.48
C ASP A 49 -14.62 -20.43 -33.74
N VAL A 50 -13.99 -20.91 -32.67
CA VAL A 50 -13.18 -22.12 -32.69
C VAL A 50 -14.08 -23.34 -32.47
N PRO A 51 -14.03 -24.36 -33.33
CA PRO A 51 -14.79 -25.60 -33.13
C PRO A 51 -14.47 -26.25 -31.78
N LEU A 52 -15.49 -26.61 -30.98
CA LEU A 52 -15.29 -27.16 -29.63
C LEU A 52 -14.57 -28.52 -29.62
N ASP A 53 -14.60 -29.27 -30.73
CA ASP A 53 -13.84 -30.51 -30.92
C ASP A 53 -12.33 -30.25 -31.10
N ALA A 54 -11.97 -29.02 -31.46
CA ALA A 54 -10.60 -28.52 -31.56
C ALA A 54 -10.08 -27.94 -30.23
N VAL A 55 -10.94 -27.78 -29.22
CA VAL A 55 -10.56 -27.27 -27.90
C VAL A 55 -10.09 -28.42 -27.00
N ARG A 56 -8.99 -28.21 -26.29
CA ARG A 56 -8.51 -29.07 -25.20
C ARG A 56 -8.27 -28.25 -23.96
N LEU A 57 -8.48 -28.89 -22.81
CA LEU A 57 -8.33 -28.28 -21.50
C LEU A 57 -7.26 -29.02 -20.72
N ARG A 58 -6.33 -28.28 -20.15
CA ARG A 58 -5.26 -28.82 -19.31
C ARG A 58 -5.28 -28.09 -17.98
N VAL A 59 -5.43 -28.87 -16.90
CA VAL A 59 -5.47 -28.31 -15.55
C VAL A 59 -4.08 -28.35 -14.97
N ASP A 60 -3.58 -27.19 -14.57
CA ASP A 60 -2.18 -27.00 -14.17
C ASP A 60 -1.22 -27.59 -15.23
N ASP A 61 -0.02 -28.01 -14.84
CA ASP A 61 0.94 -28.65 -15.74
C ASP A 61 0.73 -30.18 -15.87
N GLN A 62 -0.52 -30.65 -15.80
CA GLN A 62 -0.82 -32.08 -15.93
C GLN A 62 -0.58 -32.58 -17.37
N ALA A 63 -0.10 -33.81 -17.51
CA ALA A 63 0.24 -34.37 -18.82
C ALA A 63 -0.99 -34.64 -19.71
N ASP A 64 -2.15 -34.93 -19.10
CA ASP A 64 -3.36 -35.31 -19.82
C ASP A 64 -4.23 -34.08 -20.11
N THR A 65 -4.76 -34.03 -21.33
CA THR A 65 -5.74 -33.02 -21.74
C THR A 65 -7.16 -33.59 -21.76
N LEU A 66 -8.14 -32.74 -21.50
CA LEU A 66 -9.56 -33.07 -21.49
C LEU A 66 -10.28 -32.38 -22.65
N ALA A 67 -11.11 -33.14 -23.38
CA ALA A 67 -12.01 -32.54 -24.36
C ALA A 67 -13.23 -31.93 -23.66
N PRO A 68 -13.72 -30.73 -24.07
CA PRO A 68 -14.92 -30.13 -23.48
C PRO A 68 -16.16 -31.01 -23.51
N ALA A 69 -16.27 -31.92 -24.48
CA ALA A 69 -17.37 -32.88 -24.58
C ALA A 69 -17.45 -33.88 -23.40
N ASN A 70 -16.37 -34.03 -22.63
CA ASN A 70 -16.33 -34.89 -21.45
C ASN A 70 -16.75 -34.15 -20.17
N LEU A 71 -17.05 -32.85 -20.25
CA LEU A 71 -17.55 -32.06 -19.13
C LEU A 71 -19.07 -32.07 -19.12
N SER A 72 -19.64 -32.26 -17.93
CA SER A 72 -21.07 -32.12 -17.69
C SER A 72 -21.34 -31.86 -16.22
N ASP A 73 -22.59 -31.58 -15.86
CA ASP A 73 -23.00 -31.47 -14.45
C ASP A 73 -22.77 -32.79 -13.67
N GLU A 74 -22.78 -33.94 -14.35
CA GLU A 74 -22.52 -35.27 -13.76
C GLU A 74 -21.02 -35.61 -13.70
N ALA A 75 -20.19 -34.93 -14.48
CA ALA A 75 -18.74 -35.10 -14.54
C ALA A 75 -18.03 -33.73 -14.65
N PRO A 76 -18.10 -32.89 -13.61
CA PRO A 76 -17.44 -31.59 -13.62
C PRO A 76 -15.93 -31.73 -13.43
N LEU A 77 -15.21 -30.74 -13.96
CA LEU A 77 -13.80 -30.54 -13.63
C LEU A 77 -13.69 -29.65 -12.39
N ALA A 78 -13.02 -30.15 -11.35
CA ALA A 78 -12.70 -29.33 -10.19
C ALA A 78 -11.78 -28.19 -10.61
N PHE A 79 -12.12 -26.96 -10.23
CA PHE A 79 -11.34 -25.77 -10.52
C PHE A 79 -11.22 -24.96 -9.24
N GLU A 80 -10.23 -25.31 -8.42
CA GLU A 80 -10.03 -24.71 -7.10
C GLU A 80 -9.48 -23.28 -7.22
N THR A 81 -9.62 -22.48 -6.16
CA THR A 81 -9.10 -21.11 -6.17
C THR A 81 -7.59 -21.09 -6.43
N GLN A 82 -7.10 -20.19 -7.30
CA GLN A 82 -5.73 -20.09 -7.82
C GLN A 82 -5.28 -21.22 -8.76
N GLN A 83 -6.14 -22.17 -9.10
CA GLN A 83 -5.80 -23.20 -10.07
C GLN A 83 -5.78 -22.62 -11.50
N SER A 84 -4.90 -23.15 -12.35
CA SER A 84 -4.78 -22.74 -13.74
C SER A 84 -5.45 -23.75 -14.67
N LEU A 85 -6.12 -23.25 -15.69
CA LEU A 85 -6.74 -24.01 -16.77
C LEU A 85 -6.21 -23.46 -18.08
N GLU A 86 -5.29 -24.16 -18.69
CA GLU A 86 -4.81 -23.85 -20.02
C GLU A 86 -5.81 -24.36 -21.05
N VAL A 87 -6.20 -23.48 -21.97
CA VAL A 87 -7.10 -23.74 -23.07
C VAL A 87 -6.27 -23.82 -24.34
N LEU A 88 -6.16 -25.03 -24.90
CA LEU A 88 -5.46 -25.27 -26.16
C LEU A 88 -6.47 -25.33 -27.30
N LEU A 89 -6.20 -24.57 -28.36
CA LEU A 89 -6.99 -24.47 -29.56
C LEU A 89 -6.23 -25.16 -30.69
N GLU A 90 -6.45 -26.47 -30.83
CA GLU A 90 -5.79 -27.30 -31.83
C GLU A 90 -6.28 -26.94 -33.24
N GLY A 91 -5.40 -26.93 -34.24
CA GLY A 91 -5.79 -26.68 -35.63
C GLY A 91 -6.15 -25.23 -35.97
N CYS A 92 -6.11 -24.31 -34.99
CA CYS A 92 -5.97 -22.88 -35.26
C CYS A 92 -4.58 -22.62 -35.87
N GLY A 93 -4.47 -21.79 -36.90
CA GLY A 93 -3.16 -21.34 -37.37
C GLY A 93 -2.44 -20.50 -36.30
N PRO A 94 -1.11 -20.34 -36.38
CA PRO A 94 -0.41 -19.40 -35.50
C PRO A 94 -0.97 -17.99 -35.71
N LEU A 95 -1.15 -17.25 -34.63
CA LEU A 95 -1.52 -15.84 -34.70
C LEU A 95 -0.28 -14.99 -35.00
N ASP A 96 -0.48 -13.89 -35.72
CA ASP A 96 0.57 -12.91 -35.98
C ASP A 96 0.99 -12.19 -34.68
N GLU A 97 2.14 -11.51 -34.70
CA GLU A 97 2.50 -10.64 -33.59
C GLU A 97 1.53 -9.45 -33.48
N GLY A 98 1.11 -9.14 -32.26
CA GLY A 98 0.16 -8.06 -32.00
C GLY A 98 -1.04 -8.51 -31.17
N LYS A 99 -2.05 -7.64 -31.14
CA LYS A 99 -3.24 -7.79 -30.29
C LYS A 99 -4.27 -8.70 -30.93
N HIS A 100 -4.88 -9.55 -30.12
CA HIS A 100 -5.93 -10.48 -30.50
C HIS A 100 -7.07 -10.48 -29.48
N ASP A 101 -8.29 -10.52 -29.99
CA ASP A 101 -9.49 -10.62 -29.18
C ASP A 101 -9.76 -12.09 -28.85
N ILE A 102 -10.05 -12.38 -27.58
CA ILE A 102 -10.39 -13.70 -27.08
C ILE A 102 -11.73 -13.61 -26.37
N GLU A 103 -12.67 -14.44 -26.78
CA GLU A 103 -13.98 -14.55 -26.15
C GLU A 103 -14.20 -15.98 -25.67
N VAL A 104 -14.60 -16.14 -24.41
CA VAL A 104 -14.89 -17.45 -23.82
C VAL A 104 -16.26 -17.40 -23.15
N ALA A 105 -17.11 -18.37 -23.46
CA ALA A 105 -18.36 -18.64 -22.77
C ALA A 105 -18.34 -20.07 -22.21
N PHE A 106 -18.64 -20.21 -20.93
CA PHE A 106 -18.52 -21.47 -20.20
C PHE A 106 -19.54 -21.57 -19.06
N ARG A 107 -19.69 -22.77 -18.50
CA ARG A 107 -20.57 -23.06 -17.37
C ARG A 107 -19.75 -23.55 -16.18
N SER A 108 -20.10 -23.04 -15.00
CA SER A 108 -19.41 -23.40 -13.76
C SER A 108 -20.36 -23.37 -12.57
N GLU A 109 -20.25 -24.30 -11.63
CA GLU A 109 -20.93 -24.23 -10.34
C GLU A 109 -20.03 -23.55 -9.29
N PRO A 110 -20.56 -22.66 -8.43
CA PRO A 110 -21.97 -22.31 -8.26
C PRO A 110 -22.48 -21.16 -9.16
N PHE A 111 -21.69 -20.71 -10.14
CA PHE A 111 -21.90 -19.42 -10.83
C PHE A 111 -22.87 -19.46 -12.02
N GLY A 112 -23.16 -20.63 -12.58
CA GLY A 112 -23.97 -20.81 -13.79
C GLY A 112 -23.18 -20.54 -15.07
N ALA A 113 -23.88 -20.00 -16.08
CA ALA A 113 -23.28 -19.61 -17.35
C ALA A 113 -22.53 -18.27 -17.21
N LEU A 114 -21.29 -18.25 -17.68
CA LEU A 114 -20.37 -17.13 -17.60
C LEU A 114 -19.76 -16.86 -18.97
N SER A 115 -19.43 -15.60 -19.25
CA SER A 115 -18.68 -15.24 -20.44
C SER A 115 -17.81 -14.02 -20.22
N PHE A 116 -16.65 -13.96 -20.86
CA PHE A 116 -15.82 -12.77 -20.91
C PHE A 116 -15.20 -12.58 -22.30
N ALA A 117 -14.83 -11.33 -22.58
CA ALA A 117 -14.06 -10.93 -23.75
C ALA A 117 -12.85 -10.10 -23.28
N VAL A 118 -11.67 -10.45 -23.76
CA VAL A 118 -10.39 -9.82 -23.43
C VAL A 118 -9.55 -9.62 -24.69
N GLU A 119 -8.61 -8.68 -24.63
CA GLU A 119 -7.58 -8.49 -25.65
C GLU A 119 -6.24 -8.89 -25.03
N ASP A 120 -5.50 -9.77 -25.68
CA ASP A 120 -4.13 -10.14 -25.30
C ASP A 120 -3.20 -10.01 -26.52
N ALA A 121 -1.88 -10.08 -26.32
CA ALA A 121 -0.93 -9.93 -27.40
C ALA A 121 0.03 -11.12 -27.52
N ILE A 122 0.26 -11.55 -28.77
CA ILE A 122 1.44 -12.37 -29.08
C ILE A 122 2.62 -11.43 -29.25
N GLU A 123 3.53 -11.48 -28.29
CA GLU A 123 4.87 -10.92 -28.45
C GLU A 123 5.69 -11.88 -29.33
N GLY A 124 6.44 -11.35 -30.30
CA GLY A 124 7.35 -12.16 -31.12
C GLY A 124 8.31 -12.97 -30.26
N GLU A 125 8.90 -14.04 -30.82
CA GLU A 125 9.90 -14.89 -30.14
C GLU A 125 10.85 -14.00 -29.34
N LYS A 126 10.66 -13.99 -28.01
CA LYS A 126 11.67 -13.44 -27.11
C LYS A 126 12.90 -14.26 -27.42
N GLN A 127 13.90 -13.64 -28.06
CA GLN A 127 15.23 -14.19 -28.05
C GLN A 127 15.53 -14.45 -26.58
N SER A 128 15.47 -15.72 -26.18
CA SER A 128 15.88 -16.18 -24.88
C SER A 128 17.37 -15.88 -24.82
N SER A 129 17.73 -14.68 -24.39
CA SER A 129 19.06 -14.43 -23.90
C SER A 129 19.14 -15.18 -22.59
N GLU A 130 19.45 -16.48 -22.66
CA GLU A 130 19.89 -17.26 -21.49
C GLU A 130 21.04 -16.51 -20.78
N ASP A 131 21.79 -15.67 -21.51
CA ASP A 131 22.70 -14.68 -20.98
C ASP A 131 21.98 -13.38 -20.60
N GLY A 132 21.57 -13.26 -19.33
CA GLY A 132 21.31 -11.95 -18.71
C GLY A 132 19.98 -11.79 -17.97
N GLN A 133 19.13 -12.80 -17.92
CA GLN A 133 17.92 -12.76 -17.10
C GLN A 133 18.22 -13.19 -15.66
N ILE A 134 17.63 -12.49 -14.69
CA ILE A 134 17.72 -12.88 -13.27
C ILE A 134 17.07 -14.26 -13.10
N PRO A 135 17.76 -15.26 -12.53
CA PRO A 135 17.21 -16.59 -12.33
C PRO A 135 15.92 -16.56 -11.52
N ARG A 136 14.91 -17.28 -11.97
CA ARG A 136 13.61 -17.40 -11.28
C ARG A 136 13.07 -18.80 -11.49
N ARG A 137 12.58 -19.43 -10.41
CA ARG A 137 11.96 -20.76 -10.49
C ARG A 137 10.46 -20.62 -10.64
N GLU A 138 9.98 -20.64 -11.88
CA GLU A 138 8.54 -20.66 -12.18
C GLU A 138 7.92 -21.99 -11.76
N GLY A 139 6.71 -21.95 -11.21
CA GLY A 139 6.00 -23.15 -10.70
C GLY A 139 6.56 -23.76 -9.41
N GLU A 140 7.69 -23.27 -8.89
CA GLU A 140 8.33 -23.77 -7.65
C GLU A 140 8.44 -22.68 -6.56
N ASP A 141 8.93 -23.06 -5.37
CA ASP A 141 9.22 -22.10 -4.30
C ASP A 141 10.52 -21.35 -4.56
N ASP A 142 10.39 -20.14 -5.11
CA ASP A 142 11.50 -19.24 -5.48
C ASP A 142 12.23 -18.60 -4.28
N TYR A 143 11.86 -18.97 -3.04
CA TYR A 143 12.48 -18.50 -1.80
C TYR A 143 13.36 -19.55 -1.12
N THR A 144 13.56 -20.73 -1.71
CA THR A 144 14.49 -21.71 -1.14
C THR A 144 15.93 -21.15 -1.10
N PRO A 145 16.78 -21.61 -0.15
CA PRO A 145 18.18 -21.21 -0.12
C PRO A 145 18.94 -21.46 -1.44
N ALA A 146 18.56 -22.50 -2.18
CA ALA A 146 19.13 -22.80 -3.49
C ALA A 146 18.74 -21.75 -4.55
N ALA A 147 17.46 -21.38 -4.65
CA ALA A 147 17.00 -20.34 -5.58
C ALA A 147 17.64 -18.97 -5.26
N VAL A 148 17.77 -18.65 -3.97
CA VAL A 148 18.46 -17.44 -3.53
C VAL A 148 19.94 -17.47 -3.90
N GLU A 149 20.63 -18.59 -3.70
CA GLU A 149 22.06 -18.70 -4.05
C GLU A 149 22.28 -18.63 -5.56
N GLU A 150 21.38 -19.19 -6.36
CA GLU A 150 21.39 -19.07 -7.82
C GLU A 150 21.30 -17.60 -8.25
N ARG A 151 20.38 -16.83 -7.65
CA ARG A 151 20.28 -15.38 -7.90
C ARG A 151 21.50 -14.59 -7.40
N ARG A 152 22.11 -14.99 -6.28
CA ARG A 152 23.35 -14.38 -5.78
C ARG A 152 24.53 -14.67 -6.71
N GLN A 153 24.64 -15.90 -7.20
CA GLN A 153 25.65 -16.28 -8.16
C GLN A 153 25.49 -15.49 -9.46
N PHE A 154 24.26 -15.32 -9.94
CA PHE A 154 23.99 -14.42 -11.06
C PHE A 154 24.47 -12.99 -10.81
N VAL A 155 24.23 -12.42 -9.62
CA VAL A 155 24.77 -11.09 -9.27
C VAL A 155 26.29 -11.06 -9.30
N ARG A 156 26.96 -12.10 -8.78
CA ARG A 156 28.43 -12.21 -8.82
C ARG A 156 28.94 -12.25 -10.26
N ASP A 157 28.36 -13.12 -11.08
CA ASP A 157 28.79 -13.32 -12.46
C ASP A 157 28.49 -12.09 -13.34
N PHE A 158 27.38 -11.39 -13.08
CA PHE A 158 27.00 -10.20 -13.83
C PHE A 158 27.80 -8.96 -13.45
N THR A 159 28.24 -8.84 -12.19
CA THR A 159 28.88 -7.61 -11.67
C THR A 159 30.36 -7.75 -11.32
N ASP A 160 30.91 -8.97 -11.35
CA ASP A 160 32.22 -9.33 -10.81
C ASP A 160 32.41 -8.95 -9.32
N ALA A 161 31.33 -8.68 -8.59
CA ALA A 161 31.35 -8.31 -7.17
C ALA A 161 30.85 -9.46 -6.28
N ASP A 162 31.45 -9.61 -5.09
CA ASP A 162 31.01 -10.58 -4.08
C ASP A 162 30.65 -9.89 -2.74
N PRO A 163 29.41 -9.39 -2.61
CA PRO A 163 28.94 -8.70 -1.40
C PRO A 163 28.83 -9.61 -0.15
N GLU A 164 29.53 -9.26 0.93
CA GLU A 164 29.47 -10.02 2.19
C GLU A 164 28.16 -9.77 2.97
N HIS A 165 27.84 -8.50 3.27
CA HIS A 165 26.73 -8.14 4.15
C HIS A 165 25.36 -8.30 3.49
N LEU A 166 25.26 -7.92 2.20
CA LEU A 166 24.05 -8.08 1.40
C LEU A 166 23.54 -9.53 1.44
N PHE A 167 24.44 -10.50 1.34
CA PHE A 167 24.11 -11.93 1.28
C PHE A 167 24.06 -12.61 2.66
N SER A 168 24.16 -11.84 3.75
CA SER A 168 24.19 -12.36 5.13
C SER A 168 22.99 -11.89 5.98
N PRO A 169 21.74 -12.24 5.61
CA PRO A 169 20.57 -11.92 6.43
C PRO A 169 20.58 -12.72 7.74
N SER A 170 19.96 -12.16 8.79
CA SER A 170 19.80 -12.82 10.09
C SER A 170 18.59 -13.76 10.17
N PHE A 171 17.85 -13.93 9.06
CA PHE A 171 16.63 -14.72 8.98
C PHE A 171 16.56 -15.51 7.66
N ALA A 172 15.72 -16.53 7.63
CA ALA A 172 15.55 -17.42 6.48
C ALA A 172 14.82 -16.67 5.33
N PRO A 173 15.21 -16.87 4.06
CA PRO A 173 14.59 -16.19 2.92
C PRO A 173 13.06 -16.25 2.85
N GLU A 174 12.47 -17.35 3.30
CA GLU A 174 11.03 -17.59 3.30
C GLU A 174 10.25 -16.58 4.17
N GLU A 175 10.89 -15.99 5.19
CA GLU A 175 10.29 -14.93 6.02
C GLU A 175 10.13 -13.61 5.24
N ALA A 176 10.75 -13.45 4.07
CA ALA A 176 10.56 -12.30 3.17
C ALA A 176 9.51 -12.53 2.08
N LYS A 177 8.88 -13.71 2.04
CA LYS A 177 7.87 -14.05 1.02
C LYS A 177 6.67 -13.12 1.11
N GLY A 178 6.35 -12.48 -0.01
CA GLY A 178 5.29 -11.47 -0.10
C GLY A 178 5.70 -10.05 0.34
N ASN A 179 6.98 -9.85 0.70
CA ASN A 179 7.54 -8.53 0.94
C ASN A 179 8.44 -8.03 -0.20
N VAL A 180 9.11 -8.94 -0.90
CA VAL A 180 9.98 -8.61 -2.04
C VAL A 180 10.17 -9.81 -2.96
N GLU A 181 10.04 -9.61 -4.26
CA GLU A 181 10.31 -10.60 -5.30
C GLU A 181 11.82 -10.73 -5.57
N ASN A 182 12.27 -11.83 -6.18
CA ASN A 182 13.69 -12.06 -6.49
C ASN A 182 14.62 -11.83 -5.27
N TYR A 183 14.19 -12.26 -4.08
CA TYR A 183 14.85 -11.96 -2.79
C TYR A 183 16.33 -12.36 -2.74
N THR A 184 17.24 -11.41 -2.94
CA THR A 184 18.67 -11.72 -3.08
C THR A 184 19.47 -11.48 -1.78
N GLY A 185 18.96 -10.61 -0.90
CA GLY A 185 19.69 -10.19 0.28
C GLY A 185 19.00 -9.08 1.08
N VAL A 186 19.77 -8.38 1.92
CA VAL A 186 19.28 -7.32 2.81
C VAL A 186 20.18 -6.08 2.79
N ALA A 187 19.60 -4.89 2.99
CA ALA A 187 20.35 -3.63 3.02
C ALA A 187 20.98 -3.29 4.38
N GLN A 188 20.42 -3.81 5.50
CA GLN A 188 20.83 -3.54 6.90
C GLN A 188 20.92 -2.05 7.28
N VAL A 189 19.90 -1.53 7.99
CA VAL A 189 19.87 -0.14 8.49
C VAL A 189 20.21 -0.13 10.00
N PRO A 190 21.13 0.73 10.48
CA PRO A 190 21.43 0.86 11.92
C PRO A 190 20.17 1.23 12.72
N LEU A 191 20.04 0.67 13.93
CA LEU A 191 18.90 0.90 14.81
C LEU A 191 19.36 1.31 16.21
N GLY A 192 18.81 2.42 16.71
CA GLY A 192 19.02 2.90 18.07
C GLY A 192 17.70 3.07 18.83
N PHE A 193 17.79 3.29 20.15
CA PHE A 193 16.63 3.57 20.99
C PHE A 193 16.71 4.97 21.61
N ALA A 194 15.58 5.68 21.63
CA ALA A 194 15.38 6.92 22.38
C ALA A 194 14.29 6.72 23.45
N GLY A 195 14.39 7.42 24.58
CA GLY A 195 13.38 7.40 25.63
C GLY A 195 13.89 6.99 27.03
N PRO A 196 12.98 6.59 27.94
CA PRO A 196 11.55 6.35 27.71
C PRO A 196 10.79 7.65 27.37
N LEU A 197 9.80 7.58 26.48
CA LEU A 197 8.84 8.66 26.20
C LEU A 197 7.53 8.40 26.93
N THR A 198 7.08 9.37 27.72
CA THR A 198 5.77 9.33 28.38
C THR A 198 4.69 9.83 27.42
N VAL A 199 3.72 8.96 27.11
CA VAL A 199 2.55 9.28 26.28
C VAL A 199 1.27 9.11 27.10
N ASN A 200 0.42 10.12 27.04
CA ASN A 200 -0.88 10.21 27.70
C ASN A 200 -1.99 10.26 26.63
N GLY A 201 -2.05 9.27 25.74
CA GLY A 201 -3.00 9.22 24.61
C GLY A 201 -4.18 8.27 24.83
N GLU A 202 -5.22 8.33 24.01
CA GLU A 202 -6.42 7.48 24.20
C GLU A 202 -6.11 5.98 24.06
N HIS A 203 -5.07 5.65 23.30
CA HIS A 203 -4.65 4.27 23.00
C HIS A 203 -3.24 3.95 23.53
N ALA A 204 -2.36 4.93 23.66
CA ALA A 204 -1.01 4.83 24.19
C ALA A 204 -0.91 5.52 25.56
N GLN A 205 -0.94 4.73 26.64
CA GLN A 205 -0.81 5.20 28.01
C GLN A 205 0.43 4.59 28.67
N GLY A 206 1.42 5.43 29.00
CA GLY A 206 2.62 5.03 29.73
C GLY A 206 3.94 5.40 29.05
N GLU A 207 4.99 4.65 29.40
CA GLU A 207 6.37 4.90 28.96
C GLU A 207 6.78 3.94 27.84
N PHE A 208 7.40 4.47 26.79
CA PHE A 208 7.81 3.71 25.61
C PHE A 208 9.27 3.95 25.24
N LEU A 209 10.04 2.88 25.01
CA LEU A 209 11.36 2.95 24.37
C LEU A 209 11.18 2.92 22.85
N ILE A 210 11.71 3.94 22.18
CA ILE A 210 11.40 4.25 20.79
C ILE A 210 12.51 3.71 19.88
N PRO A 211 12.25 2.68 19.06
CA PRO A 211 13.22 2.18 18.08
C PRO A 211 13.27 3.12 16.87
N LEU A 212 14.47 3.59 16.52
CA LEU A 212 14.70 4.49 15.40
C LEU A 212 15.77 3.88 14.48
N ALA A 213 15.36 3.46 13.29
CA ALA A 213 16.27 2.92 12.28
C ALA A 213 16.72 4.04 11.31
N THR A 214 18.00 4.38 11.31
CA THR A 214 18.51 5.51 10.52
C THR A 214 20.02 5.40 10.24
N SER A 215 20.45 6.04 9.16
CA SER A 215 21.86 6.35 8.87
C SER A 215 22.23 7.81 9.16
N GLU A 216 21.27 8.64 9.57
CA GLU A 216 21.50 10.04 9.92
C GLU A 216 22.10 10.16 11.33
N GLY A 217 23.34 10.63 11.40
CA GLY A 217 24.00 10.93 12.67
C GLY A 217 23.21 11.94 13.50
N THR A 218 23.34 11.89 14.83
CA THR A 218 22.62 12.72 15.81
C THR A 218 21.12 12.55 15.92
N LEU A 219 20.45 11.89 14.97
CA LEU A 219 18.98 11.74 14.98
C LEU A 219 18.51 11.17 16.32
N VAL A 220 18.92 9.94 16.66
CA VAL A 220 18.47 9.26 17.90
C VAL A 220 18.74 10.11 19.16
N ALA A 221 19.89 10.78 19.21
CA ALA A 221 20.25 11.65 20.34
C ALA A 221 19.36 12.90 20.43
N SER A 222 19.02 13.51 19.29
CA SER A 222 18.11 14.66 19.22
C SER A 222 16.71 14.29 19.69
N TYR A 223 16.15 13.17 19.21
CA TYR A 223 14.85 12.68 19.67
C TYR A 223 14.89 12.38 21.17
N ASN A 224 15.96 11.76 21.68
CA ASN A 224 16.12 11.51 23.11
C ASN A 224 16.16 12.80 23.95
N ARG A 225 16.79 13.87 23.45
CA ARG A 225 16.80 15.20 24.08
C ARG A 225 15.41 15.82 24.11
N GLY A 226 14.66 15.73 23.00
CA GLY A 226 13.26 16.17 22.92
C GLY A 226 12.35 15.46 23.91
N ILE A 227 12.47 14.13 23.98
CA ILE A 227 11.72 13.29 24.93
C ILE A 227 12.00 13.71 26.37
N LYS A 228 13.26 14.04 26.70
CA LYS A 228 13.62 14.52 28.04
C LYS A 228 12.86 15.78 28.44
N VAL A 229 12.64 16.72 27.52
CA VAL A 229 11.86 17.93 27.77
C VAL A 229 10.39 17.60 27.94
N LEU A 230 9.82 16.81 27.04
CA LEU A 230 8.42 16.38 27.14
C LEU A 230 8.14 15.73 28.49
N ASN A 231 8.96 14.75 28.91
CA ASN A 231 8.77 14.07 30.19
C ASN A 231 8.95 15.00 31.40
N ALA A 232 9.89 15.95 31.33
CA ALA A 232 10.06 16.95 32.38
C ALA A 232 8.80 17.82 32.55
N SER A 233 8.00 17.96 31.49
CA SER A 233 6.73 18.69 31.47
C SER A 233 5.49 17.77 31.45
N GLY A 234 5.62 16.54 31.94
CA GLY A 234 4.48 15.62 32.14
C GLY A 234 4.16 14.66 30.99
N GLY A 235 4.96 14.67 29.92
CA GLY A 235 4.78 13.82 28.74
C GLY A 235 3.97 14.49 27.63
N ALA A 236 3.66 13.72 26.58
CA ALA A 236 2.84 14.19 25.45
C ALA A 236 1.43 13.62 25.54
N THR A 237 0.42 14.48 25.41
CA THR A 237 -0.96 14.06 25.15
C THR A 237 -1.10 13.73 23.66
N ALA A 238 -1.80 12.66 23.30
CA ALA A 238 -1.99 12.28 21.89
C ALA A 238 -3.41 11.81 21.61
N THR A 239 -3.93 12.09 20.41
CA THR A 239 -5.32 11.80 20.04
C THR A 239 -5.43 11.46 18.57
N VAL A 240 -6.08 10.34 18.24
CA VAL A 240 -6.42 9.99 16.85
C VAL A 240 -7.77 10.61 16.49
N VAL A 241 -7.75 11.64 15.65
CA VAL A 241 -8.92 12.44 15.26
C VAL A 241 -9.76 11.77 14.17
N SER A 242 -9.12 11.05 13.25
CA SER A 242 -9.79 10.44 12.10
C SER A 242 -8.96 9.27 11.56
N ASP A 243 -9.62 8.28 10.96
CA ASP A 243 -8.99 7.06 10.45
C ASP A 243 -9.74 6.53 9.22
N HIS A 244 -9.18 6.79 8.03
CA HIS A 244 -9.76 6.44 6.74
C HIS A 244 -8.65 6.09 5.74
N MET A 245 -8.70 4.91 5.11
CA MET A 245 -7.89 4.58 3.95
C MET A 245 -8.73 4.68 2.68
N GLN A 246 -8.15 5.21 1.59
CA GLN A 246 -8.89 5.51 0.37
C GLN A 246 -8.38 4.82 -0.88
N ARG A 247 -9.32 4.60 -1.78
CA ARG A 247 -9.11 4.45 -3.23
C ARG A 247 -10.03 5.45 -3.94
N ALA A 248 -9.57 6.02 -5.05
CA ALA A 248 -10.36 7.02 -5.77
C ALA A 248 -10.46 6.70 -7.27
N PRO A 249 -11.46 5.91 -7.67
CA PRO A 249 -11.81 5.75 -9.07
C PRO A 249 -12.33 7.04 -9.70
N VAL A 250 -12.28 7.08 -11.02
CA VAL A 250 -12.92 8.10 -11.84
C VAL A 250 -13.77 7.45 -12.93
N PHE A 251 -14.97 7.98 -13.10
CA PHE A 251 -15.91 7.63 -14.16
C PHE A 251 -16.03 8.82 -15.13
N VAL A 252 -15.99 8.53 -16.42
CA VAL A 252 -16.05 9.52 -17.51
C VAL A 252 -17.36 9.33 -18.26
N PHE A 253 -18.02 10.44 -18.56
CA PHE A 253 -19.34 10.48 -19.20
C PHE A 253 -19.31 11.35 -20.47
N GLU A 254 -20.40 11.40 -21.23
CA GLU A 254 -20.48 12.28 -22.40
C GLU A 254 -20.41 13.76 -21.99
N ASN A 255 -21.00 14.10 -20.82
CA ASN A 255 -21.06 15.48 -20.35
C ASN A 255 -21.17 15.60 -18.81
N ALA A 256 -20.92 16.82 -18.33
CA ALA A 256 -20.92 17.15 -16.90
C ALA A 256 -22.27 16.90 -16.19
N ARG A 257 -23.40 16.89 -16.92
CA ARG A 257 -24.72 16.63 -16.34
C ARG A 257 -24.86 15.17 -15.96
N GLN A 258 -24.47 14.27 -16.86
CA GLN A 258 -24.45 12.83 -16.59
C GLN A 258 -23.50 12.50 -15.44
N ALA A 259 -22.30 13.08 -15.40
CA ALA A 259 -21.37 12.89 -14.28
C ALA A 259 -21.97 13.28 -12.93
N ARG A 260 -22.69 14.42 -12.87
CA ARG A 260 -23.42 14.83 -11.66
C ARG A 260 -24.57 13.86 -11.34
N ASP A 261 -25.40 13.52 -12.32
CA ASP A 261 -26.56 12.66 -12.10
C ASP A 261 -26.13 11.26 -11.63
N PHE A 262 -25.01 10.75 -12.14
CA PHE A 262 -24.35 9.55 -11.65
C PHE A 262 -23.97 9.65 -10.17
N THR A 263 -23.42 10.78 -9.69
CA THR A 263 -23.10 10.91 -8.26
C THR A 263 -24.35 10.86 -7.36
N HIS A 264 -25.49 11.40 -7.82
CA HIS A 264 -26.75 11.26 -7.09
C HIS A 264 -27.24 9.81 -7.09
N TRP A 265 -27.11 9.11 -8.22
CA TRP A 265 -27.45 7.69 -8.29
C TRP A 265 -26.59 6.85 -7.35
N VAL A 266 -25.28 7.12 -7.25
CA VAL A 266 -24.39 6.46 -6.29
C VAL A 266 -24.87 6.71 -4.85
N ASP A 267 -25.22 7.96 -4.51
CA ASP A 267 -25.76 8.31 -3.18
C ASP A 267 -27.04 7.52 -2.86
N GLU A 268 -27.95 7.36 -3.82
CA GLU A 268 -29.19 6.59 -3.67
C GLU A 268 -28.95 5.08 -3.51
N HIS A 269 -27.81 4.57 -3.98
CA HIS A 269 -27.46 3.14 -3.97
C HIS A 269 -26.30 2.80 -3.02
N MET A 270 -25.94 3.71 -2.11
CA MET A 270 -24.80 3.56 -1.19
C MET A 270 -24.80 2.26 -0.37
N ASP A 271 -25.97 1.74 0.01
CA ASP A 271 -26.06 0.49 0.77
C ASP A 271 -25.69 -0.74 -0.07
N ALA A 272 -26.06 -0.76 -1.36
CA ALA A 272 -25.66 -1.82 -2.27
C ALA A 272 -24.16 -1.72 -2.59
N VAL A 273 -23.66 -0.51 -2.87
CA VAL A 273 -22.22 -0.24 -3.06
C VAL A 273 -21.40 -0.71 -1.85
N ARG A 274 -21.90 -0.47 -0.63
CA ARG A 274 -21.28 -0.95 0.61
C ARG A 274 -21.27 -2.47 0.69
N ALA A 275 -22.38 -3.14 0.38
CA ALA A 275 -22.48 -4.59 0.42
C ALA A 275 -21.44 -5.26 -0.49
N GLU A 276 -21.30 -4.76 -1.72
CA GLU A 276 -20.35 -5.28 -2.71
C GLU A 276 -18.90 -5.02 -2.30
N ALA A 277 -18.59 -3.82 -1.79
CA ALA A 277 -17.25 -3.52 -1.31
C ALA A 277 -16.83 -4.44 -0.15
N GLU A 278 -17.71 -4.58 0.84
CA GLU A 278 -17.44 -5.30 2.09
C GLU A 278 -17.45 -6.82 1.90
N ALA A 279 -18.10 -7.36 0.86
CA ALA A 279 -18.04 -8.78 0.52
C ALA A 279 -16.59 -9.28 0.25
N THR A 280 -15.67 -8.38 -0.12
CA THR A 280 -14.27 -8.72 -0.44
C THR A 280 -13.33 -8.74 0.77
N THR A 281 -13.83 -8.41 1.96
CA THR A 281 -13.01 -8.22 3.16
C THR A 281 -13.77 -8.48 4.47
N SER A 282 -13.17 -9.27 5.37
CA SER A 282 -13.75 -9.51 6.69
C SER A 282 -13.61 -8.31 7.64
N VAL A 283 -12.61 -7.44 7.42
CA VAL A 283 -12.22 -6.34 8.32
C VAL A 283 -12.60 -4.97 7.78
N GLY A 284 -12.49 -4.76 6.47
CA GLY A 284 -12.70 -3.45 5.86
C GLY A 284 -14.17 -3.05 5.86
N ARG A 285 -14.48 -1.79 6.16
CA ARG A 285 -15.85 -1.25 6.10
C ARG A 285 -15.89 0.04 5.30
N LEU A 286 -16.79 0.14 4.32
CA LEU A 286 -16.97 1.36 3.54
C LEU A 286 -17.79 2.35 4.36
N GLN A 287 -17.14 3.43 4.80
CA GLN A 287 -17.77 4.42 5.67
C GLN A 287 -18.59 5.41 4.84
N PHE A 288 -17.98 6.02 3.82
CA PHE A 288 -18.61 6.99 2.93
C PHE A 288 -17.79 7.16 1.65
N ILE A 289 -18.39 7.80 0.64
CA ILE A 289 -17.73 8.20 -0.60
C ILE A 289 -17.80 9.73 -0.69
N ASP A 290 -16.67 10.40 -0.91
CA ASP A 290 -16.69 11.82 -1.29
C ASP A 290 -16.76 11.94 -2.83
N HIS A 291 -17.57 12.87 -3.31
CA HIS A 291 -17.73 13.13 -4.74
C HIS A 291 -16.98 14.41 -5.15
N TYR A 292 -16.19 14.32 -6.21
CA TYR A 292 -15.55 15.47 -6.84
C TYR A 292 -15.83 15.44 -8.34
N LEU A 293 -16.36 16.54 -8.87
CA LEU A 293 -16.75 16.65 -10.28
C LEU A 293 -15.85 17.65 -10.99
N SER A 294 -15.42 17.30 -12.21
CA SER A 294 -14.69 18.21 -13.09
C SER A 294 -14.91 17.80 -14.54
N ASN A 295 -15.31 18.74 -15.40
CA ASN A 295 -15.73 18.42 -16.77
C ASN A 295 -16.82 17.32 -16.76
N GLN A 296 -16.67 16.31 -17.62
CA GLN A 296 -17.48 15.09 -17.65
C GLN A 296 -17.00 13.97 -16.71
N PHE A 297 -16.16 14.28 -15.71
CA PHE A 297 -15.56 13.29 -14.81
C PHE A 297 -16.23 13.31 -13.43
N ALA A 298 -16.53 12.13 -12.90
CA ALA A 298 -16.92 11.91 -11.51
C ALA A 298 -15.83 11.12 -10.80
N TYR A 299 -15.08 11.80 -9.94
CA TYR A 299 -14.13 11.18 -9.03
C TYR A 299 -14.88 10.78 -7.76
N LEU A 300 -14.83 9.49 -7.44
CA LEU A 300 -15.44 8.94 -6.23
C LEU A 300 -14.31 8.53 -5.29
N ARG A 301 -14.13 9.23 -4.18
CA ARG A 301 -13.10 8.89 -3.18
C ARG A 301 -13.75 8.01 -2.12
N PHE A 302 -13.56 6.71 -2.23
CA PHE A 302 -14.09 5.73 -1.28
C PHE A 302 -13.26 5.75 0.00
N ASN A 303 -13.91 5.90 1.16
CA ASN A 303 -13.26 5.99 2.46
C ASN A 303 -13.61 4.77 3.31
N TYR A 304 -12.59 3.99 3.70
CA TYR A 304 -12.74 2.76 4.45
C TYR A 304 -12.07 2.83 5.81
N SER A 305 -12.64 2.13 6.80
CA SER A 305 -11.84 1.63 7.93
C SER A 305 -11.18 0.31 7.54
N THR A 306 -9.98 0.03 8.08
CA THR A 306 -9.14 -1.12 7.65
C THR A 306 -8.63 -1.96 8.81
N GLY A 307 -9.20 -1.81 10.00
CA GLY A 307 -8.68 -2.41 11.24
C GLY A 307 -7.23 -1.98 11.48
N ASP A 308 -6.35 -2.94 11.72
CA ASP A 308 -4.94 -2.73 12.03
C ASP A 308 -3.99 -2.82 10.82
N ALA A 309 -4.54 -3.04 9.62
CA ALA A 309 -3.77 -3.00 8.38
C ALA A 309 -3.70 -1.57 7.83
N ALA A 310 -2.62 -1.25 7.11
CA ALA A 310 -2.54 0.00 6.33
C ALA A 310 -3.66 0.03 5.26
N GLY A 311 -3.95 -1.14 4.67
CA GLY A 311 -5.18 -1.38 3.93
C GLY A 311 -5.19 -0.98 2.45
N GLN A 312 -4.10 -0.46 1.87
CA GLN A 312 -4.06 -0.02 0.46
C GLN A 312 -4.54 -1.09 -0.55
N ASN A 313 -4.07 -2.33 -0.41
CA ASN A 313 -4.48 -3.44 -1.29
C ASN A 313 -5.92 -3.88 -1.02
N MET A 314 -6.31 -3.93 0.26
CA MET A 314 -7.66 -4.28 0.69
C MET A 314 -8.70 -3.31 0.12
N VAL A 315 -8.49 -1.99 0.27
CA VAL A 315 -9.41 -0.98 -0.26
C VAL A 315 -9.42 -0.96 -1.78
N GLY A 316 -8.28 -1.27 -2.44
CA GLY A 316 -8.21 -1.41 -3.89
C GLY A 316 -9.14 -2.50 -4.40
N ARG A 317 -9.06 -3.70 -3.80
CA ARG A 317 -9.95 -4.81 -4.15
C ARG A 317 -11.42 -4.53 -3.83
N ALA A 318 -11.70 -3.98 -2.65
CA ALA A 318 -13.07 -3.63 -2.25
C ALA A 318 -13.70 -2.58 -3.18
N THR A 319 -12.92 -1.55 -3.56
CA THR A 319 -13.39 -0.52 -4.49
C THR A 319 -13.61 -1.08 -5.89
N PHE A 320 -12.74 -2.00 -6.34
CA PHE A 320 -12.89 -2.65 -7.64
C PHE A 320 -14.18 -3.48 -7.73
N ALA A 321 -14.50 -4.28 -6.71
CA ALA A 321 -15.76 -5.02 -6.66
C ALA A 321 -16.97 -4.08 -6.66
N ALA A 322 -16.94 -3.05 -5.79
CA ALA A 322 -18.02 -2.06 -5.73
C ALA A 322 -18.22 -1.31 -7.05
N CYS A 323 -17.12 -0.91 -7.71
CA CYS A 323 -17.18 -0.23 -9.00
C CYS A 323 -17.65 -1.16 -10.13
N SER A 324 -17.28 -2.44 -10.08
CA SER A 324 -17.75 -3.42 -11.06
C SER A 324 -19.28 -3.55 -10.99
N TRP A 325 -19.83 -3.66 -9.77
CA TRP A 325 -21.27 -3.64 -9.57
C TRP A 325 -21.91 -2.31 -10.00
N ILE A 326 -21.28 -1.16 -9.70
CA ILE A 326 -21.76 0.15 -10.14
C ILE A 326 -21.88 0.21 -11.67
N ILE A 327 -20.87 -0.29 -12.41
CA ILE A 327 -20.87 -0.31 -13.87
C ILE A 327 -22.02 -1.18 -14.38
N ASP A 328 -22.17 -2.39 -13.86
CA ASP A 328 -23.20 -3.33 -14.29
C ASP A 328 -24.62 -2.79 -13.95
N ALA A 329 -24.81 -2.19 -12.77
CA ALA A 329 -26.10 -1.70 -12.29
C ALA A 329 -26.51 -0.33 -12.87
N TYR A 330 -25.56 0.54 -13.20
CA TYR A 330 -25.82 1.83 -13.85
C TYR A 330 -25.95 1.70 -15.38
N GLY A 331 -25.37 0.65 -15.96
CA GLY A 331 -25.32 0.39 -17.40
C GLY A 331 -23.98 0.85 -17.99
N GLU A 332 -23.20 -0.11 -18.50
CA GLU A 332 -21.89 0.13 -19.13
C GLU A 332 -22.02 1.11 -20.31
N GLU A 333 -23.14 1.09 -21.03
CA GLU A 333 -23.43 2.00 -22.14
C GLU A 333 -23.54 3.48 -21.74
N ASN A 334 -23.73 3.76 -20.45
CA ASN A 334 -23.83 5.11 -19.90
C ASN A 334 -22.49 5.66 -19.40
N ILE A 335 -21.41 4.86 -19.43
CA ILE A 335 -20.08 5.20 -18.92
C ILE A 335 -19.07 5.09 -20.05
N ASP A 336 -18.46 6.20 -20.47
CA ASP A 336 -17.48 6.20 -21.56
C ASP A 336 -16.17 5.50 -21.13
N HIS A 337 -15.69 5.82 -19.92
CA HIS A 337 -14.46 5.24 -19.38
C HIS A 337 -14.50 5.12 -17.85
N PHE A 338 -13.77 4.12 -17.34
CA PHE A 338 -13.53 3.90 -15.91
C PHE A 338 -12.05 3.66 -15.64
N PHE A 339 -11.55 4.27 -14.57
CA PHE A 339 -10.23 3.98 -14.02
C PHE A 339 -10.31 3.82 -12.51
N LEU A 340 -9.73 2.74 -11.96
CA LEU A 340 -9.80 2.43 -10.53
C LEU A 340 -9.02 3.43 -9.65
N GLU A 341 -7.98 4.06 -10.20
CA GLU A 341 -7.19 5.09 -9.52
C GLU A 341 -6.98 6.30 -10.44
N SER A 342 -7.19 7.48 -9.86
CA SER A 342 -7.21 8.76 -10.56
C SER A 342 -6.19 9.77 -10.02
N ASN A 343 -5.24 9.31 -9.20
CA ASN A 343 -4.35 10.09 -8.34
C ASN A 343 -5.06 10.88 -7.22
N PHE A 344 -6.37 10.69 -7.03
CA PHE A 344 -7.18 11.50 -6.12
C PHE A 344 -7.41 10.89 -4.73
N ALA A 345 -7.14 9.58 -4.55
CA ALA A 345 -6.92 9.06 -3.20
C ALA A 345 -5.68 9.74 -2.60
N THR A 346 -4.75 10.01 -3.53
CA THR A 346 -3.35 10.34 -3.46
C THR A 346 -2.54 9.37 -2.62
N ASP A 347 -2.06 8.32 -3.29
CA ASP A 347 -1.15 7.32 -2.75
C ASP A 347 0.30 7.58 -3.17
N LYS A 348 1.21 7.73 -2.20
CA LYS A 348 2.66 7.97 -2.35
C LYS A 348 3.03 9.34 -2.92
N LYS A 349 2.21 10.37 -2.68
CA LYS A 349 2.45 11.77 -3.08
C LYS A 349 1.84 12.73 -2.06
N ALA A 350 2.51 13.86 -1.83
CA ALA A 350 1.93 14.97 -1.08
C ALA A 350 0.68 15.52 -1.79
N SER A 351 -0.40 15.76 -1.06
CA SER A 351 -1.59 16.43 -1.60
C SER A 351 -2.37 17.23 -0.57
N GLN A 352 -3.01 18.30 -1.03
CA GLN A 352 -3.88 19.13 -0.21
C GLN A 352 -5.16 18.37 0.22
N VAL A 353 -5.66 17.45 -0.62
CA VAL A 353 -6.81 16.63 -0.26
C VAL A 353 -6.51 15.76 0.96
N ASN A 354 -5.31 15.18 1.08
CA ASN A 354 -4.93 14.38 2.25
C ASN A 354 -4.77 15.24 3.51
N VAL A 355 -4.27 16.47 3.38
CA VAL A 355 -4.21 17.43 4.50
C VAL A 355 -5.61 17.77 5.00
N MET A 356 -6.54 18.09 4.09
CA MET A 356 -7.90 18.51 4.42
C MET A 356 -8.83 17.35 4.80
N ARG A 357 -8.72 16.23 4.09
CA ARG A 357 -9.50 15.00 4.18
C ARG A 357 -8.54 13.82 4.37
N THR A 358 -8.24 13.55 5.63
CA THR A 358 -7.33 12.51 6.13
C THR A 358 -7.20 11.26 5.25
N ARG A 359 -5.97 10.77 5.09
CA ARG A 359 -5.64 9.46 4.55
C ARG A 359 -4.76 8.68 5.52
N GLY A 360 -5.15 7.47 5.88
CA GLY A 360 -4.65 6.80 7.07
C GLY A 360 -5.23 7.45 8.32
N LYS A 361 -4.39 7.83 9.28
CA LYS A 361 -4.79 8.39 10.56
C LYS A 361 -4.45 9.87 10.61
N ARG A 362 -5.39 10.71 11.06
CA ARG A 362 -5.07 12.05 11.55
C ARG A 362 -4.83 11.95 13.03
N VAL A 363 -3.63 12.32 13.46
CA VAL A 363 -3.22 12.23 14.85
C VAL A 363 -2.57 13.53 15.30
N THR A 364 -2.93 13.99 16.49
CA THR A 364 -2.36 15.18 17.12
C THR A 364 -1.59 14.74 18.35
N ALA A 365 -0.36 15.22 18.52
CA ALA A 365 0.37 15.16 19.77
C ALA A 365 0.62 16.58 20.28
N GLU A 366 0.48 16.80 21.58
CA GLU A 366 0.60 18.12 22.20
C GLU A 366 1.18 18.06 23.62
N ALA A 367 1.80 19.17 24.03
CA ALA A 367 2.33 19.35 25.38
C ALA A 367 2.40 20.84 25.73
N THR A 368 2.37 21.17 27.02
CA THR A 368 2.82 22.47 27.52
C THR A 368 4.20 22.29 28.11
N LEU A 369 5.22 22.92 27.52
CA LEU A 369 6.61 22.77 27.94
C LEU A 369 6.94 23.84 28.97
N GLU A 370 7.38 23.39 30.13
CA GLU A 370 7.83 24.25 31.23
C GLU A 370 9.07 25.05 30.81
N ARG A 371 9.08 26.34 31.15
CA ARG A 371 10.22 27.24 30.89
C ARG A 371 11.52 26.65 31.43
N GLU A 372 11.54 26.19 32.68
CA GLU A 372 12.77 25.65 33.27
C GLU A 372 13.29 24.43 32.49
N ALA A 373 12.40 23.54 32.03
CA ALA A 373 12.77 22.37 31.26
C ALA A 373 13.43 22.75 29.92
N LEU A 374 12.85 23.72 29.20
CA LEU A 374 13.41 24.25 27.97
C LEU A 374 14.75 24.96 28.20
N ALA A 375 14.83 25.86 29.17
CA ALA A 375 16.06 26.60 29.46
C ALA A 375 17.19 25.65 29.88
N GLN A 376 16.91 24.65 30.72
CA GLN A 376 17.92 23.72 31.23
C GLN A 376 18.38 22.69 30.19
N VAL A 377 17.45 22.08 29.46
CA VAL A 377 17.75 20.98 28.54
C VAL A 377 18.04 21.49 27.14
N MET A 378 17.26 22.46 26.66
CA MET A 378 17.33 22.98 25.30
C MET A 378 18.18 24.25 25.17
N ARG A 379 18.39 24.98 26.27
CA ARG A 379 19.13 26.27 26.29
C ARG A 379 18.47 27.34 25.42
N VAL A 380 17.15 27.35 25.41
CA VAL A 380 16.32 28.33 24.71
C VAL A 380 15.21 28.81 25.65
N GLU A 381 14.87 30.09 25.55
CA GLU A 381 13.70 30.64 26.24
C GLU A 381 12.44 30.41 25.40
N PRO A 382 11.27 30.13 26.03
CA PRO A 382 9.98 29.95 25.34
C PRO A 382 9.68 31.01 24.29
N GLU A 383 9.92 32.29 24.58
CA GLU A 383 9.63 33.42 23.68
C GLU A 383 10.43 33.37 22.38
N VAL A 384 11.69 32.92 22.46
CA VAL A 384 12.56 32.83 21.29
C VAL A 384 12.11 31.68 20.41
N LEU A 385 11.75 30.54 21.02
CA LEU A 385 11.25 29.38 20.29
C LEU A 385 9.92 29.70 19.59
N ASP A 386 8.95 30.26 20.30
CA ASP A 386 7.64 30.63 19.75
C ASP A 386 7.78 31.62 18.58
N TYR A 387 8.57 32.68 18.76
CA TYR A 387 8.84 33.64 17.70
C TYR A 387 9.48 32.98 16.47
N HIS A 388 10.46 32.09 16.67
CA HIS A 388 11.09 31.36 15.56
C HIS A 388 10.10 30.44 14.83
N LEU A 389 9.23 29.71 15.54
CA LEU A 389 8.22 28.85 14.91
C LEU A 389 7.21 29.65 14.09
N GLY A 390 6.85 30.86 14.53
CA GLY A 390 6.05 31.81 13.73
C GLY A 390 6.76 32.28 12.44
N VAL A 391 8.06 32.58 12.53
CA VAL A 391 8.89 32.92 11.36
C VAL A 391 8.99 31.73 10.39
N ALA A 392 9.24 30.53 10.91
CA ALA A 392 9.35 29.29 10.12
C ALA A 392 8.03 28.98 9.39
N THR A 393 6.89 29.21 10.04
CA THR A 393 5.56 29.04 9.42
C THR A 393 5.37 29.98 8.22
N THR A 394 5.80 31.24 8.34
CA THR A 394 5.78 32.18 7.21
C THR A 394 6.68 31.70 6.07
N GLY A 395 7.85 31.14 6.39
CA GLY A 395 8.75 30.52 5.41
C GLY A 395 8.14 29.33 4.69
N ALA A 396 7.47 28.42 5.42
CA ALA A 396 6.79 27.26 4.86
C ALA A 396 5.65 27.66 3.90
N PHE A 397 4.93 28.73 4.20
CA PHE A 397 3.91 29.26 3.30
C PHE A 397 4.53 29.77 1.98
N PHE A 398 5.63 30.52 2.05
CA PHE A 398 6.31 31.01 0.85
C PHE A 398 6.88 29.88 -0.02
N SER A 399 7.37 28.80 0.58
CA SER A 399 7.90 27.66 -0.17
C SER A 399 6.83 26.71 -0.71
N GLY A 400 5.58 26.85 -0.28
CA GLY A 400 4.50 25.92 -0.61
C GLY A 400 4.64 24.56 0.08
N ALA A 401 5.39 24.48 1.18
CA ALA A 401 5.54 23.25 1.94
C ALA A 401 4.21 22.81 2.58
N ASN A 402 3.94 21.51 2.58
CA ASN A 402 2.80 20.89 3.28
C ASN A 402 3.12 20.55 4.75
N ASN A 403 4.24 21.06 5.24
CA ASN A 403 4.75 20.88 6.58
C ASN A 403 5.43 22.19 7.02
N ASN A 404 4.98 22.79 8.12
CA ASN A 404 5.59 23.98 8.71
C ASN A 404 6.50 23.68 9.91
N GLY A 405 6.59 22.42 10.31
CA GLY A 405 7.61 21.92 11.23
C GLY A 405 8.97 21.78 10.56
N ALA A 406 9.98 21.46 11.35
CA ALA A 406 11.36 21.40 10.95
C ALA A 406 11.76 20.04 10.35
N HIS A 407 11.33 18.91 10.93
CA HIS A 407 11.80 17.58 10.50
C HIS A 407 10.96 16.37 10.96
N SER A 408 9.66 16.51 11.19
CA SER A 408 8.79 15.36 11.46
C SER A 408 8.96 14.16 10.50
N PRO A 409 9.33 14.33 9.20
CA PRO A 409 9.63 13.19 8.33
C PRO A 409 10.79 12.31 8.81
N ASN A 410 11.76 12.85 9.56
CA ASN A 410 12.88 12.07 10.11
C ASN A 410 12.38 11.03 11.13
N ALA A 411 11.49 11.44 12.04
CA ALA A 411 10.89 10.55 13.03
C ALA A 411 10.10 9.44 12.36
N ILE A 412 9.24 9.86 11.43
CA ILE A 412 8.29 8.99 10.73
C ILE A 412 9.07 7.97 9.91
N THR A 413 10.07 8.39 9.14
CA THR A 413 10.91 7.48 8.34
C THR A 413 11.65 6.49 9.21
N ALA A 414 12.29 6.95 10.30
CA ALA A 414 13.05 6.09 11.19
C ALA A 414 12.17 5.04 11.89
N MET A 415 10.98 5.44 12.32
CA MET A 415 9.97 4.55 12.88
C MET A 415 9.40 3.60 11.83
N PHE A 416 9.20 4.07 10.59
CA PHE A 416 8.64 3.26 9.50
C PHE A 416 9.57 2.11 9.14
N ILE A 417 10.87 2.38 8.98
CA ILE A 417 11.88 1.35 8.72
C ILE A 417 11.97 0.39 9.92
N ALA A 418 12.00 0.91 11.14
CA ALA A 418 12.12 0.11 12.36
C ALA A 418 10.91 -0.81 12.59
N THR A 419 9.70 -0.38 12.20
CA THR A 419 8.46 -1.10 12.50
C THR A 419 7.79 -1.75 11.29
N GLY A 420 8.41 -1.68 10.11
CA GLY A 420 7.96 -2.40 8.90
C GLY A 420 6.77 -1.78 8.20
N GLN A 421 6.67 -0.45 8.26
CA GLN A 421 5.69 0.32 7.51
C GLN A 421 6.14 0.47 6.04
N ASP A 422 5.22 0.85 5.15
CA ASP A 422 5.60 1.23 3.78
C ASP A 422 6.31 2.60 3.83
N VAL A 423 7.63 2.59 3.67
CA VAL A 423 8.49 3.79 3.72
C VAL A 423 8.12 4.79 2.62
N ALA A 424 7.56 4.35 1.48
CA ALA A 424 7.10 5.27 0.46
C ALA A 424 5.92 6.13 0.95
N ASN A 425 5.18 5.69 1.97
CA ASN A 425 4.11 6.50 2.56
C ASN A 425 4.59 7.68 3.40
N VAL A 426 5.91 7.87 3.56
CA VAL A 426 6.47 9.13 4.05
C VAL A 426 6.09 10.29 3.10
N ALA A 427 5.89 10.04 1.81
CA ALA A 427 5.44 11.07 0.87
C ALA A 427 4.12 11.74 1.28
N GLU A 428 3.21 11.01 1.95
CA GLU A 428 1.99 11.59 2.53
C GLU A 428 2.13 11.90 4.02
N SER A 429 2.73 10.97 4.77
CA SER A 429 2.83 11.05 6.24
C SER A 429 3.74 12.18 6.71
N SER A 430 4.61 12.70 5.84
CA SER A 430 5.45 13.87 6.10
C SER A 430 4.68 15.18 6.21
N ALA A 431 3.43 15.25 5.75
CA ALA A 431 2.60 16.43 5.97
C ALA A 431 2.42 16.67 7.47
N ALA A 432 2.55 17.91 7.93
CA ALA A 432 2.34 18.22 9.34
C ALA A 432 1.93 19.67 9.57
N ILE A 433 1.20 19.90 10.65
CA ILE A 433 0.79 21.23 11.11
C ILE A 433 1.32 21.37 12.54
N LEU A 434 2.41 22.11 12.68
CA LEU A 434 3.00 22.50 13.95
C LEU A 434 2.40 23.84 14.39
N TYR A 435 2.00 23.93 15.65
CA TYR A 435 1.48 25.16 16.25
C TYR A 435 2.09 25.36 17.63
N SER A 436 2.39 26.61 17.97
CA SER A 436 2.84 27.00 19.31
C SER A 436 2.14 28.28 19.79
N GLU A 437 2.05 28.40 21.10
CA GLU A 437 1.57 29.61 21.78
C GLU A 437 2.24 29.75 23.15
N LEU A 438 2.63 30.97 23.52
CA LEU A 438 3.08 31.28 24.88
C LEU A 438 1.90 31.28 25.85
N THR A 439 2.04 30.58 26.97
CA THR A 439 1.03 30.59 28.03
C THR A 439 1.15 31.86 28.89
N SER A 440 0.10 32.17 29.67
CA SER A 440 0.15 33.28 30.63
C SER A 440 1.20 33.10 31.72
N ASP A 441 1.60 31.86 32.00
CA ASP A 441 2.60 31.52 33.01
C ASP A 441 4.03 31.60 32.47
N GLY A 442 4.19 31.91 31.18
CA GLY A 442 5.49 32.03 30.52
C GLY A 442 6.05 30.70 30.01
N ASP A 443 5.24 29.65 29.95
CA ASP A 443 5.55 28.38 29.29
C ASP A 443 5.17 28.44 27.80
N ILE A 444 5.37 27.34 27.07
CA ILE A 444 4.94 27.24 25.66
C ILE A 444 4.07 26.00 25.46
N TYR A 445 2.83 26.22 25.02
CA TYR A 445 2.02 25.16 24.44
C TYR A 445 2.52 24.87 23.03
N ILE A 446 2.69 23.59 22.69
CA ILE A 446 3.10 23.15 21.36
C ILE A 446 2.30 21.91 20.95
N SER A 447 1.86 21.89 19.69
CA SER A 447 1.14 20.76 19.11
C SER A 447 1.61 20.45 17.70
N LEU A 448 1.65 19.16 17.37
CA LEU A 448 1.93 18.65 16.04
C LEU A 448 0.75 17.79 15.59
N THR A 449 0.08 18.21 14.52
CA THR A 449 -0.95 17.41 13.85
C THR A 449 -0.35 16.79 12.58
N ILE A 450 -0.37 15.46 12.49
CA ILE A 450 -0.06 14.73 11.26
C ILE A 450 -1.41 14.38 10.61
N PRO A 451 -1.80 15.01 9.49
CA PRO A 451 -3.13 14.85 8.93
C PRO A 451 -3.33 13.54 8.18
N SER A 452 -2.25 12.86 7.78
CA SER A 452 -2.31 11.66 6.94
C SER A 452 -1.20 10.65 7.26
N LEU A 453 -1.20 10.12 8.49
CA LEU A 453 -0.26 9.10 8.93
C LEU A 453 -0.72 7.70 8.52
N ILE A 454 0.00 7.04 7.61
CA ILE A 454 -0.33 5.70 7.14
C ILE A 454 0.54 4.69 7.88
N VAL A 455 -0.08 3.91 8.77
CA VAL A 455 0.59 2.92 9.61
C VAL A 455 -0.26 1.67 9.79
N ALA A 456 0.42 0.56 10.10
CA ALA A 456 -0.12 -0.77 10.33
C ALA A 456 0.59 -1.45 11.49
N THR A 457 -0.12 -2.36 12.14
CA THR A 457 0.43 -3.30 13.13
C THR A 457 0.21 -4.75 12.71
N HIS A 458 -0.33 -4.94 11.50
CA HIS A 458 -0.57 -6.21 10.84
C HIS A 458 -0.43 -6.09 9.31
N GLY A 459 0.19 -7.09 8.68
CA GLY A 459 0.37 -7.17 7.22
C GLY A 459 1.60 -6.41 6.69
N GLY A 460 1.99 -6.70 5.44
CA GLY A 460 3.15 -6.06 4.80
C GLY A 460 4.45 -6.30 5.56
N GLY A 461 5.28 -5.25 5.70
CA GLY A 461 6.59 -5.33 6.35
C GLY A 461 6.54 -5.58 7.86
N THR A 462 5.39 -5.44 8.52
CA THR A 462 5.27 -5.61 9.99
C THR A 462 5.57 -7.04 10.45
N GLY A 463 5.50 -8.00 9.51
CA GLY A 463 5.78 -9.42 9.76
C GLY A 463 7.27 -9.77 9.75
N LEU A 464 8.12 -8.94 9.12
CA LEU A 464 9.55 -9.20 9.00
C LEU A 464 10.20 -9.29 10.39
N PRO A 465 11.22 -10.17 10.58
CA PRO A 465 11.69 -10.53 11.92
C PRO A 465 12.09 -9.34 12.81
N THR A 466 12.93 -8.43 12.33
CA THR A 466 13.38 -7.25 13.08
C THR A 466 12.23 -6.27 13.35
N GLN A 467 11.38 -6.02 12.35
CA GLN A 467 10.27 -5.09 12.42
C GLN A 467 9.22 -5.55 13.44
N ARG A 468 8.95 -6.85 13.44
CA ARG A 468 8.06 -7.54 14.36
C ARG A 468 8.54 -7.48 15.81
N GLU A 469 9.85 -7.53 16.03
CA GLU A 469 10.45 -7.34 17.36
C GLU A 469 10.29 -5.89 17.83
N CYS A 470 10.55 -4.91 16.97
CA CYS A 470 10.37 -3.49 17.31
C CYS A 470 8.91 -3.16 17.67
N LEU A 471 7.93 -3.67 16.91
CA LEU A 471 6.52 -3.54 17.25
C LEU A 471 6.18 -4.21 18.59
N LYS A 472 6.79 -5.36 18.90
CA LYS A 472 6.59 -6.04 20.19
C LYS A 472 7.17 -5.23 21.35
N LEU A 473 8.36 -4.62 21.18
CA LEU A 473 8.98 -3.76 22.19
C LEU A 473 8.15 -2.52 22.49
N LEU A 474 7.49 -1.95 21.48
CA LEU A 474 6.52 -0.86 21.64
C LEU A 474 5.16 -1.33 22.22
N GLY A 475 4.94 -2.64 22.34
CA GLY A 475 3.64 -3.21 22.67
C GLY A 475 2.57 -2.83 21.65
N CYS A 476 2.94 -2.71 20.37
CA CYS A 476 2.08 -2.29 19.26
C CYS A 476 1.91 -3.41 18.22
N ARG A 477 2.11 -4.68 18.59
CA ARG A 477 1.95 -5.79 17.64
C ARG A 477 0.54 -6.35 17.68
N GLY A 478 -0.07 -6.54 16.51
CA GLY A 478 -1.35 -7.23 16.36
C GLY A 478 -2.58 -6.32 16.39
N GLU A 479 -3.72 -6.91 16.69
CA GLU A 479 -5.05 -6.29 16.62
C GLU A 479 -5.26 -5.24 17.73
N GLY A 480 -5.98 -4.16 17.40
CA GLY A 480 -6.28 -3.04 18.26
C GLY A 480 -5.10 -2.13 18.60
N GLN A 481 -3.96 -2.29 17.92
CA GLN A 481 -2.71 -1.60 18.26
C GLN A 481 -2.35 -0.46 17.30
N VAL A 482 -2.99 -0.35 16.13
CA VAL A 482 -2.57 0.62 15.12
C VAL A 482 -2.74 2.08 15.57
N ARG A 483 -3.76 2.37 16.38
CA ARG A 483 -3.98 3.73 16.91
C ARG A 483 -2.99 4.08 18.02
N LYS A 484 -2.62 3.10 18.84
CA LYS A 484 -1.53 3.23 19.81
C LYS A 484 -0.21 3.56 19.10
N LEU A 485 0.10 2.85 18.02
CA LEU A 485 1.29 3.14 17.21
C LEU A 485 1.24 4.56 16.61
N ALA A 486 0.08 4.99 16.10
CA ALA A 486 -0.10 6.33 15.55
C ALA A 486 0.15 7.44 16.60
N GLU A 487 -0.39 7.29 17.81
CA GLU A 487 -0.17 8.22 18.94
C GLU A 487 1.30 8.27 19.35
N ILE A 488 1.98 7.12 19.44
CA ILE A 488 3.41 7.06 19.75
C ILE A 488 4.22 7.78 18.66
N ILE A 489 3.96 7.52 17.38
CA ILE A 489 4.69 8.17 16.28
C ILE A 489 4.50 9.69 16.31
N ALA A 490 3.28 10.18 16.56
CA ALA A 490 3.02 11.61 16.67
C ALA A 490 3.78 12.25 17.85
N ALA A 491 3.80 11.59 19.01
CA ALA A 491 4.53 12.07 20.18
C ALA A 491 6.06 12.08 19.96
N VAL A 492 6.60 11.06 19.28
CA VAL A 492 8.02 11.01 18.90
C VAL A 492 8.35 12.13 17.91
N ALA A 493 7.50 12.35 16.91
CA ALA A 493 7.68 13.44 15.95
C ALA A 493 7.67 14.81 16.65
N LEU A 494 6.74 15.05 17.59
CA LEU A 494 6.71 16.26 18.40
C LEU A 494 8.01 16.45 19.21
N ALA A 495 8.53 15.37 19.82
CA ALA A 495 9.80 15.42 20.52
C ALA A 495 10.95 15.89 19.61
N GLY A 496 10.99 15.38 18.38
CA GLY A 496 11.91 15.82 17.35
C GLY A 496 11.78 17.31 17.06
N GLU A 497 10.56 17.78 16.77
CA GLU A 497 10.25 19.18 16.48
C GLU A 497 10.75 20.13 17.57
N ILE A 498 10.48 19.79 18.84
CA ILE A 498 10.96 20.55 20.00
C ILE A 498 12.49 20.61 20.02
N SER A 499 13.16 19.47 19.81
CA SER A 499 14.62 19.41 19.86
C SER A 499 15.28 20.22 18.74
N LEU A 500 14.84 20.07 17.49
CA LEU A 500 15.45 20.76 16.36
C LEU A 500 15.08 22.24 16.34
N GLY A 501 13.80 22.56 16.56
CA GLY A 501 13.34 23.94 16.68
C GLY A 501 14.13 24.70 17.73
N SER A 502 14.37 24.09 18.90
CA SER A 502 15.19 24.69 19.94
C SER A 502 16.66 24.87 19.54
N ALA A 503 17.28 23.86 18.90
CA ALA A 503 18.68 23.93 18.49
C ALA A 503 18.95 25.00 17.41
N ILE A 504 17.99 25.24 16.52
CA ILE A 504 18.06 26.33 15.54
C ILE A 504 17.90 27.67 16.26
N SER A 505 16.91 27.76 17.15
CA SER A 505 16.59 28.99 17.90
C SER A 505 17.73 29.44 18.83
N SER A 506 18.49 28.51 19.41
CA SER A 506 19.64 28.83 20.28
C SER A 506 20.94 29.10 19.52
N SER A 507 20.96 29.01 18.18
CA SER A 507 22.17 29.05 17.33
C SER A 507 23.20 27.92 17.60
N ASP A 508 22.83 26.87 18.34
CA ASP A 508 23.71 25.72 18.64
C ASP A 508 23.83 24.71 17.47
N TRP A 509 22.99 24.83 16.44
CA TRP A 509 22.81 23.84 15.36
C TRP A 509 24.12 23.41 14.66
N VAL A 510 25.02 24.36 14.37
CA VAL A 510 26.28 24.08 13.63
C VAL A 510 27.24 23.20 14.42
N SER A 511 27.31 23.37 15.75
CA SER A 511 28.30 22.68 16.60
C SER A 511 28.04 21.18 16.78
N SER A 512 26.77 20.78 16.81
CA SER A 512 26.35 19.40 17.09
C SER A 512 26.48 18.50 15.85
N HIS A 513 26.16 19.03 14.65
CA HIS A 513 26.39 18.34 13.38
C HIS A 513 27.88 18.11 13.09
N GLU A 514 28.75 19.07 13.46
CA GLU A 514 30.19 18.89 13.28
C GLU A 514 30.81 17.82 14.19
N THR A 515 30.28 17.64 15.40
CA THR A 515 30.84 16.71 16.41
C THR A 515 30.39 15.26 16.20
N TYR A 516 29.14 15.05 15.77
CA TYR A 516 28.50 13.73 15.74
C TYR A 516 27.95 13.32 14.37
N GLY A 517 27.82 14.26 13.42
CA GLY A 517 27.28 14.00 12.08
C GLY A 517 28.33 13.75 11.00
N ARG A 518 29.62 13.93 11.31
CA ARG A 518 30.72 13.61 10.39
C ARG A 518 31.27 12.21 10.70
N ASN A 519 30.86 11.22 9.91
CA ASN A 519 31.61 9.98 9.76
C ASN A 519 32.87 10.32 8.95
N ARG A 520 34.00 10.58 9.64
CA ARG A 520 35.32 10.70 9.00
C ARG A 520 35.99 9.35 8.91
#